data_AF-A0A540V741-F1
#
_entry.id   AF-A0A540V741-F1
#
_cell.length_a   1.000
_cell.length_b   1.000
_cell.length_c   1.000
_cell.angle_alpha   90.00
_cell.angle_beta   90.00
_cell.angle_gamma   90.00
#
_symmetry.space_group_name_H-M   'P 1'
#
loop_
_entity.id
_entity.type
_entity.pdbx_description
1 polymer ?
#
loop_
_entity_poly.entity_id
_entity_poly.type
_entity_poly.pdbx_seq_one_letter_code
_entity_poly.pdbx_strand_id
1 'polypeptide(L)' 'ENTLETLEKLKRELLQFLNFDELTEDMLHRLIDRIEVKADGSPIIYYRFSIPKIE' A
#
# COMPACT_ATOMS: atom_id res chain seq x y z
N GLU A 1 -1.24 18.45 30.62
CA GLU A 1 -1.30 18.26 29.16
C GLU A 1 -2.74 18.29 28.71
N ASN A 2 -3.04 19.05 27.65
CA ASN A 2 -4.40 19.35 27.23
C ASN A 2 -4.94 18.21 26.36
N THR A 3 -5.78 17.37 26.93
CA THR A 3 -6.29 16.14 26.33
C THR A 3 -7.00 16.37 24.98
N LEU A 4 -7.59 17.56 24.79
CA LEU A 4 -8.21 17.99 23.53
C LEU A 4 -7.18 18.18 22.41
N GLU A 5 -6.01 18.71 22.75
CA GLU A 5 -4.94 18.97 21.79
C GLU A 5 -4.30 17.67 21.31
N THR A 6 -4.14 16.70 22.22
CA THR A 6 -3.70 15.34 21.90
C THR A 6 -4.70 14.63 20.98
N LEU A 7 -6.01 14.77 21.25
CA LEU A 7 -7.05 14.13 20.46
C LEU A 7 -7.12 14.68 19.02
N GLU A 8 -7.03 16.01 18.88
CA GLU A 8 -6.99 16.67 17.57
C GLU A 8 -5.73 16.31 16.77
N LYS A 9 -4.59 16.16 17.44
CA LYS A 9 -3.36 15.66 16.78
C LYS A 9 -3.54 14.23 16.28
N LEU A 10 -4.05 13.34 17.11
CA LEU A 10 -4.26 11.93 16.74
C LEU A 10 -5.22 11.79 15.55
N LYS A 11 -6.30 12.58 15.53
CA LYS A 11 -7.27 12.61 14.43
C LYS A 11 -6.63 13.01 13.10
N ARG A 12 -5.76 14.03 13.10
CA ARG A 12 -5.03 14.46 11.89
C ARG A 12 -4.08 13.39 11.37
N GLU A 13 -3.32 12.77 12.27
CA GLU A 13 -2.40 11.68 11.91
C GLU A 13 -3.15 10.48 11.32
N LEU A 14 -4.32 10.13 11.89
CA LEU A 14 -5.17 9.07 11.35
C LEU A 14 -5.76 9.42 9.98
N LEU A 15 -6.19 10.65 9.76
CA LEU A 15 -6.68 11.10 8.45
C LEU A 15 -5.57 11.07 7.40
N GLN A 16 -4.35 11.45 7.77
CA GLN A 16 -3.19 11.37 6.88
C GLN A 16 -2.83 9.91 6.54
N PHE A 17 -2.96 8.99 7.49
CA PHE A 17 -2.78 7.56 7.26
C PHE A 17 -3.89 6.96 6.38
N LEU A 18 -5.15 7.33 6.64
CA LEU A 18 -6.32 6.85 5.88
C LEU A 18 -6.38 7.40 4.46
N ASN A 19 -5.78 8.57 4.22
CA ASN A 19 -5.76 9.14 2.89
C ASN A 19 -4.89 8.36 1.90
N PHE A 20 -4.09 7.37 2.33
CA PHE A 20 -3.34 6.42 1.46
C PHE A 20 -2.89 6.99 0.11
N ASP A 21 -2.45 8.27 0.10
CA ASP A 21 -2.12 8.99 -1.14
C ASP A 21 -0.78 8.49 -1.72
N GLU A 22 -0.07 7.68 -0.94
CA GLU A 22 1.22 7.11 -1.28
C GLU A 22 1.19 5.59 -1.09
N LEU A 23 1.51 4.87 -2.16
CA LEU A 23 1.72 3.44 -2.12
C LEU A 23 3.15 3.17 -1.66
N THR A 24 3.32 2.78 -0.39
CA THR A 24 4.64 2.39 0.11
C THR A 24 5.07 1.04 -0.47
N GLU A 25 6.39 0.81 -0.53
CA GLU A 25 6.96 -0.46 -0.99
C GLU A 25 6.41 -1.65 -0.18
N ASP A 26 6.33 -1.52 1.15
CA ASP A 26 5.75 -2.54 2.03
C ASP A 26 4.28 -2.82 1.72
N MET A 27 3.50 -1.79 1.38
CA MET A 27 2.11 -1.98 0.96
C MET A 27 2.03 -2.68 -0.38
N LEU A 28 2.86 -2.30 -1.35
CA LEU A 28 2.93 -2.95 -2.65
C LEU A 28 3.29 -4.44 -2.51
N HIS A 29 4.27 -4.78 -1.67
CA HIS A 29 4.66 -6.17 -1.39
C HIS A 29 3.50 -7.00 -0.84
N ARG A 30 2.62 -6.43 0.00
CA ARG A 30 1.42 -7.13 0.50
C ARG A 30 0.38 -7.43 -0.58
N LEU A 31 0.41 -6.67 -1.69
CA LEU A 31 -0.49 -6.87 -2.82
C LEU A 31 0.02 -7.94 -3.80
N ILE A 32 1.26 -8.42 -3.63
CA ILE A 32 1.83 -9.51 -4.43
C ILE A 32 1.33 -10.85 -3.88
N ASP A 33 0.81 -11.71 -4.77
CA ASP A 33 0.45 -13.08 -4.47
C ASP A 33 1.69 -13.99 -4.54
N ARG A 34 2.39 -13.94 -5.67
CA ARG A 34 3.62 -14.70 -5.91
C ARG A 34 4.50 -14.05 -6.98
N ILE A 35 5.76 -14.43 -6.99
CA ILE A 35 6.74 -14.06 -8.03
C ILE A 35 7.29 -15.35 -8.64
N GLU A 36 7.21 -15.47 -9.96
CA GLU A 36 7.82 -16.55 -10.72
C GLU A 36 9.04 -16.02 -11.48
N VAL A 37 10.13 -16.77 -11.48
CA VAL A 37 11.35 -16.41 -12.21
C VAL A 37 11.47 -17.34 -13.40
N LYS A 38 11.52 -16.76 -14.61
CA LYS A 38 11.68 -17.50 -15.85
C LYS A 38 13.11 -18.04 -15.98
N ALA A 39 13.32 -18.97 -16.91
CA ALA A 39 14.65 -19.54 -17.21
C ALA A 39 15.68 -18.49 -17.67
N ASP A 40 15.23 -17.36 -18.22
CA ASP A 40 16.07 -16.23 -18.63
C ASP A 40 16.38 -15.25 -17.48
N GLY A 41 15.89 -15.52 -16.27
CA GLY A 41 16.05 -14.67 -15.09
C GLY A 41 15.00 -13.54 -14.97
N SER A 42 14.08 -13.39 -15.92
CA SER A 42 13.06 -12.34 -15.87
C SER A 42 11.94 -12.70 -14.87
N PRO A 43 11.47 -11.75 -14.04
CA PRO A 43 10.37 -11.99 -13.11
C PRO A 43 8.99 -11.86 -13.77
N ILE A 44 8.03 -12.66 -13.30
CA ILE A 44 6.59 -12.48 -13.50
C ILE A 44 5.98 -12.26 -12.13
N ILE A 45 5.34 -11.10 -11.92
CA ILE A 45 4.70 -10.75 -10.65
C ILE A 45 3.20 -10.95 -10.79
N TYR A 46 2.63 -11.76 -9.91
CA TYR A 46 1.20 -12.00 -9.81
C TYR A 46 0.65 -11.19 -8.65
N TYR A 47 -0.33 -10.32 -8.92
CA TYR A 47 -0.98 -9.48 -7.92
C TYR A 47 -2.30 -10.09 -7.43
N ARG A 48 -2.68 -9.74 -6.20
CA ARG A 48 -3.95 -10.17 -5.56
C ARG A 48 -5.17 -9.37 -6.02
N PHE A 49 -4.98 -8.39 -6.89
CA PHE A 49 -6.04 -7.61 -7.50
C PHE A 49 -6.13 -7.93 -9.00
N SER A 50 -7.31 -7.71 -9.57
CA SER A 50 -7.50 -7.90 -11.00
C SER A 50 -6.69 -6.87 -11.78
N ILE A 51 -6.04 -7.30 -12.86
CA ILE A 51 -5.35 -6.39 -13.77
C ILE A 51 -6.37 -5.35 -14.24
N PRO A 52 -6.12 -4.05 -14.02
CA PRO A 52 -7.04 -3.02 -14.48
C PRO A 52 -7.18 -3.14 -16.00
N LYS A 53 -8.43 -3.23 -16.47
CA LYS A 53 -8.73 -3.09 -17.89
C LYS A 53 -8.55 -1.63 -18.22
N ILE A 54 -7.40 -1.27 -18.79
CA ILE A 54 -7.19 0.04 -19.36
C ILE A 54 -7.88 0.00 -20.73
N GLU A 55 -9.05 0.62 -20.83
CA GLU A 55 -9.75 0.89 -22.10
C GLU A 55 -9.15 2.12 -22.80
#